data_AF-A0A523TA37-F1
#
_entry.id   AF-A0A523TA37-F1
#
_cell.length_a   1.000
_cell.length_b   1.000
_cell.length_c   1.000
_cell.angle_alpha   90.00
_cell.angle_beta   90.00
_cell.angle_gamma   90.00
#
_symmetry.space_group_name_H-M   'P 1'
#
loop_
_entity.id
_entity.type
_entity.pdbx_description
1 polymer ?
#
loop_
_entity_poly.entity_id
_entity_poly.type
_entity_poly.pdbx_seq_one_letter_code
_entity_poly.pdbx_strand_id
1 'polypeptide(L)'
;MESSYFFFLILPLAILVFFLVALVIYNARKEEDDYEKELKKLRQLLFSGKLDRKTFVNMRNRLKHEKVFTSESKKLFSLLSDDKLDKETYVRLRQALEKSFRDS
;
A
#
# COMPACT_ATOMS: atom_id res chain seq x y z
N MET A 1 28.86 6.13 33.40
CA MET A 1 28.86 6.56 31.98
C MET A 1 28.42 8.01 31.96
N GLU A 2 29.22 8.90 31.36
CA GLU A 2 28.88 10.33 31.28
C GLU A 2 27.57 10.51 30.51
N SER A 3 26.64 11.26 31.11
CA SER A 3 25.31 11.58 30.59
C SER A 3 25.35 12.04 29.12
N SER A 4 26.45 12.67 28.71
CA SER A 4 26.76 13.14 27.36
C SER A 4 26.67 12.05 26.29
N TYR A 5 27.16 10.84 26.55
CA TYR A 5 27.15 9.73 25.56
C TYR A 5 25.75 9.14 25.36
N PHE A 6 24.92 9.16 26.40
CA PHE A 6 23.54 8.72 26.32
C PHE A 6 22.73 9.61 25.37
N PHE A 7 22.86 10.93 25.51
CA PHE A 7 22.22 11.89 24.61
C PHE A 7 22.76 11.80 23.17
N PHE A 8 24.06 11.57 22.99
CA PHE A 8 24.67 11.47 21.66
C PHE A 8 24.18 10.24 20.87
N LEU A 9 23.80 9.16 21.55
CA LEU A 9 23.22 7.97 20.92
C LEU A 9 21.70 8.08 20.74
N ILE A 10 20.99 8.63 21.71
CA ILE A 10 19.52 8.63 21.71
C ILE A 10 18.94 9.72 20.81
N LEU A 11 19.57 10.88 20.74
CA LEU A 11 19.11 11.99 19.91
C LEU A 11 19.08 11.61 18.41
N PRO A 12 20.15 11.07 17.79
CA PRO A 12 20.09 10.65 16.39
C PRO A 12 19.17 9.45 16.17
N LEU A 13 19.05 8.55 17.15
CA LEU A 13 18.11 7.42 17.08
C LEU A 13 16.65 7.92 17.03
N ALA A 14 16.29 8.89 17.87
CA ALA A 14 14.96 9.49 17.89
C ALA A 14 14.64 10.22 16.57
N ILE A 15 15.62 10.93 16.00
CA ILE A 15 15.49 11.58 14.69
C ILE A 15 15.24 10.54 13.59
N LEU A 16 15.98 9.42 13.61
CA LEU A 16 15.81 8.32 12.67
C LEU A 16 14.41 7.70 12.73
N VAL A 17 13.91 7.43 13.94
CA VAL A 17 12.55 6.90 14.14
C VAL A 17 11.51 7.90 13.64
N PHE A 18 11.66 9.19 13.94
CA PHE A 18 10.76 10.23 13.45
C PHE A 18 10.74 10.30 11.92
N PHE A 19 11.91 10.26 11.28
CA PHE A 19 12.02 10.22 9.82
C PHE A 19 11.32 8.99 9.23
N LEU A 20 11.52 7.81 9.81
CA LEU A 20 10.85 6.58 9.38
C LEU A 20 9.34 6.71 9.45
N VAL A 21 8.80 7.21 10.57
CA VAL A 21 7.35 7.41 10.74
C VAL A 21 6.81 8.42 9.71
N ALA A 22 7.51 9.53 9.49
CA ALA A 22 7.12 10.52 8.49
C ALA A 22 7.10 9.94 7.07
N LEU A 23 8.09 9.11 6.72
CA LEU A 23 8.21 8.46 5.41
C LEU A 23 7.08 7.44 5.19
N VAL A 24 6.72 6.68 6.23
CA VAL A 24 5.59 5.74 6.20
C VAL A 24 4.28 6.49 5.96
N ILE A 25 4.02 7.58 6.69
CA ILE A 25 2.81 8.39 6.53
C ILE A 25 2.75 9.02 5.14
N TYR A 26 3.88 9.55 4.64
CA TYR A 26 3.96 10.16 3.32
C TYR A 26 3.65 9.15 2.20
N ASN A 27 4.26 7.97 2.26
CA ASN A 27 4.00 6.91 1.28
C ASN A 27 2.54 6.42 1.33
N ALA A 28 1.95 6.31 2.53
CA ALA A 28 0.55 5.93 2.66
C ALA A 28 -0.40 6.94 1.99
N ARG A 29 -0.15 8.25 2.18
CA ARG A 29 -0.94 9.31 1.53
C ARG A 29 -0.77 9.32 0.01
N LYS A 30 0.45 9.10 -0.47
CA LYS A 30 0.75 9.08 -1.91
C LYS A 30 -0.05 8.00 -2.66
N GLU A 31 -0.24 6.83 -2.05
CA GLU A 31 -1.03 5.75 -2.66
C GLU A 31 -2.53 6.04 -2.72
N GLU A 32 -3.08 6.74 -1.73
CA GLU A 32 -4.46 7.21 -1.80
C GLU A 32 -4.64 8.23 -2.92
N ASP A 33 -3.70 9.16 -3.06
CA ASP A 33 -3.71 10.18 -4.11
C ASP A 33 -3.66 9.58 -5.51
N ASP A 34 -2.87 8.53 -5.73
CA ASP A 34 -2.74 7.92 -7.05
C ASP A 34 -4.01 7.17 -7.48
N TYR A 35 -4.65 6.42 -6.55
CA TYR A 35 -5.98 5.83 -6.81
C TYR A 35 -7.02 6.91 -7.14
N GLU A 36 -7.05 8.01 -6.40
CA GLU A 36 -7.98 9.10 -6.68
C GLU A 36 -7.73 9.76 -8.04
N LYS A 37 -6.46 9.96 -8.42
CA LYS A 37 -6.10 10.52 -9.73
C LYS A 37 -6.59 9.63 -10.87
N GLU A 38 -6.40 8.32 -10.78
CA GLU A 38 -6.86 7.40 -11.81
C GLU A 38 -8.38 7.37 -11.92
N LEU A 39 -9.08 7.42 -10.78
CA LEU A 39 -10.54 7.46 -10.74
C LEU A 39 -11.09 8.80 -11.26
N LYS A 40 -10.38 9.92 -11.05
CA LYS A 40 -10.68 11.21 -11.67
C LYS A 40 -10.49 11.16 -13.19
N LYS A 41 -9.40 10.59 -13.69
CA LYS A 41 -9.17 10.40 -15.14
C LYS A 41 -10.28 9.56 -15.78
N LEU A 42 -10.68 8.45 -15.16
CA LEU A 42 -11.79 7.62 -15.63
C LEU A 42 -13.12 8.38 -15.69
N ARG A 43 -13.42 9.19 -14.67
CA ARG A 43 -14.60 10.05 -14.68
C ARG A 43 -14.54 11.08 -15.80
N GLN A 44 -13.38 11.71 -16.00
CA GLN A 44 -13.18 12.69 -17.08
C GLN A 44 -13.37 12.04 -18.46
N LEU A 45 -12.87 10.82 -18.65
CA LEU A 45 -13.07 10.05 -19.88
C LEU A 45 -14.54 9.71 -20.13
N LEU A 46 -15.28 9.32 -19.08
CA LEU A 46 -16.72 9.10 -19.14
C LEU A 46 -17.48 10.37 -19.55
N PHE A 47 -17.20 11.50 -18.89
CA PHE A 47 -17.84 12.78 -19.21
C PHE A 47 -17.48 13.30 -20.60
N SER A 48 -16.28 12.98 -21.09
CA SER A 48 -15.86 13.33 -22.46
C SER A 48 -16.50 12.47 -23.55
N GLY A 49 -17.32 11.47 -23.18
CA GLY A 49 -17.96 10.54 -24.13
C GLY A 49 -17.01 9.54 -24.78
N LYS A 50 -15.71 9.58 -24.45
CA LYS A 50 -14.69 8.64 -24.97
C LYS A 50 -14.76 7.25 -24.33
N LEU A 51 -15.59 7.09 -23.32
CA LEU A 51 -15.64 5.88 -22.51
C LEU A 51 -17.10 5.57 -22.15
N ASP A 52 -17.54 4.36 -22.48
CA ASP A 52 -18.90 3.91 -22.19
C ASP A 52 -19.11 3.65 -20.69
N ARG A 53 -20.35 3.80 -20.23
CA ARG A 53 -20.73 3.59 -18.82
C ARG A 53 -20.44 2.17 -18.36
N LYS A 54 -20.61 1.15 -19.21
CA LYS A 54 -20.29 -0.24 -18.88
C LYS A 54 -18.78 -0.41 -18.68
N THR A 55 -17.99 0.16 -19.60
CA THR A 55 -16.53 0.17 -19.53
C THR A 55 -16.01 0.91 -18.29
N PHE A 56 -16.65 2.03 -17.92
CA PHE A 56 -16.34 2.77 -16.70
C PHE A 56 -16.53 1.92 -15.45
N VAL A 57 -17.69 1.26 -15.32
CA VAL A 57 -18.00 0.43 -14.16
C VAL A 57 -17.00 -0.72 -14.03
N ASN A 58 -16.67 -1.37 -15.15
CA ASN A 58 -15.68 -2.45 -15.16
C ASN A 58 -14.29 -1.96 -14.76
N MET A 59 -13.79 -0.86 -15.34
CA MET A 59 -12.48 -0.31 -15.01
C MET A 59 -12.40 0.22 -13.56
N ARG A 60 -13.47 0.86 -13.08
CA ARG A 60 -13.58 1.32 -11.69
C ARG A 60 -13.55 0.15 -10.72
N ASN A 61 -14.30 -0.92 -11.01
CA ASN A 61 -14.31 -2.11 -10.17
C ASN A 61 -12.92 -2.77 -10.19
N ARG A 62 -12.28 -2.87 -11.34
CA ARG A 62 -10.90 -3.41 -11.46
C ARG A 62 -9.90 -2.61 -10.62
N LEU A 63 -9.92 -1.28 -10.70
CA LEU A 63 -9.08 -0.40 -9.87
C LEU A 63 -9.34 -0.60 -8.37
N LYS A 64 -10.59 -0.77 -7.97
CA LYS A 64 -10.93 -1.06 -6.58
C LYS A 64 -10.35 -2.40 -6.14
N HIS A 65 -10.47 -3.44 -6.96
CA HIS A 65 -9.88 -4.75 -6.69
C HIS A 65 -8.36 -4.70 -6.60
N GLU A 66 -7.69 -3.97 -7.49
CA GLU A 66 -6.25 -3.78 -7.49
C GLU A 66 -5.76 -3.05 -6.24
N LYS A 67 -6.49 -2.01 -5.79
CA LYS A 67 -6.21 -1.32 -4.52
C LYS A 67 -6.30 -2.28 -3.34
N VAL A 68 -7.35 -3.10 -3.27
CA VAL A 68 -7.55 -4.09 -2.19
C VAL A 68 -6.41 -5.12 -2.21
N PHE A 69 -6.12 -5.72 -3.36
CA PHE A 69 -5.04 -6.69 -3.52
C PHE A 69 -3.68 -6.13 -3.11
N THR A 70 -3.37 -4.90 -3.50
CA THR A 70 -2.12 -4.22 -3.13
C THR A 70 -2.04 -3.99 -1.62
N SER A 71 -3.15 -3.55 -1.00
CA SER A 71 -3.22 -3.34 0.44
C SER A 71 -3.05 -4.64 1.24
N GLU A 72 -3.67 -5.73 0.79
CA GLU A 72 -3.56 -7.03 1.45
C GLU A 72 -2.18 -7.66 1.24
N SER A 73 -1.59 -7.50 0.05
CA SER A 73 -0.22 -7.93 -0.24
C SER A 73 0.80 -7.22 0.65
N LYS A 74 0.62 -5.92 0.87
CA LYS A 74 1.45 -5.13 1.80
C LYS A 74 1.29 -5.60 3.23
N LYS A 75 0.07 -5.88 3.67
CA LYS A 75 -0.20 -6.40 5.01
C LYS A 75 0.44 -7.79 5.21
N LEU A 76 0.37 -8.65 4.21
CA LEU A 76 1.07 -9.94 4.20
C LEU A 76 2.59 -9.77 4.31
N PHE A 77 3.14 -8.82 3.55
CA PHE A 77 4.57 -8.51 3.62
C PHE A 77 5.00 -7.91 4.97
N SER A 78 4.19 -7.05 5.57
CA SER A 78 4.49 -6.50 6.91
C SER A 78 4.44 -7.57 7.98
N LEU A 79 3.49 -8.52 7.89
CA LEU A 79 3.41 -9.65 8.83
C LEU A 79 4.62 -10.58 8.71
N LEU A 80 5.14 -10.78 7.50
CA LEU A 80 6.40 -11.50 7.29
C LEU A 80 7.59 -10.71 7.86
N SER A 81 7.65 -9.40 7.64
CA SER A 81 8.75 -8.54 8.11
C SER A 81 8.79 -8.41 9.64
N ASP A 82 7.62 -8.53 10.29
CA ASP A 82 7.47 -8.55 11.75
C ASP A 82 7.78 -9.94 12.36
N ASP A 83 8.25 -10.92 11.58
CA ASP A 83 8.43 -12.34 11.97
C ASP A 83 7.17 -12.99 12.58
N LYS A 84 5.98 -12.42 12.30
CA LYS A 84 4.68 -12.98 12.74
C LYS A 84 4.20 -14.10 11.81
N LEU A 85 4.87 -14.31 10.69
CA LEU A 85 4.56 -15.32 9.69
C LEU A 85 5.83 -16.01 9.23
N ASP A 86 5.81 -17.34 9.24
CA ASP A 86 6.84 -18.13 8.58
C ASP A 86 6.81 -17.92 7.06
N LYS A 87 7.99 -17.97 6.44
CA LYS A 87 8.17 -17.81 5.00
C LYS A 87 7.30 -18.77 4.18
N GLU A 88 7.11 -19.99 4.66
CA GLU A 88 6.27 -20.99 4.00
C GLU A 88 4.79 -20.61 4.02
N THR A 89 4.31 -20.13 5.17
CA THR A 89 2.93 -19.65 5.35
C THR A 89 2.66 -18.40 4.52
N TYR A 90 3.64 -17.49 4.43
CA TYR A 90 3.57 -16.32 3.54
C TYR A 90 3.41 -16.72 2.06
N VAL A 91 4.17 -17.70 1.57
CA VAL A 91 4.08 -18.16 0.16
C VAL A 91 2.70 -18.73 -0.13
N ARG A 92 2.15 -19.55 0.77
CA ARG A 92 0.80 -20.13 0.60
C ARG A 92 -0.29 -19.06 0.57
N LEU A 93 -0.25 -18.11 1.52
CA LEU A 93 -1.22 -17.03 1.59
C LEU A 93 -1.12 -16.10 0.39
N ARG A 94 0.10 -15.79 -0.09
CA ARG A 94 0.31 -15.00 -1.30
C ARG A 94 -0.23 -15.70 -2.54
N GLN A 95 0.00 -16.99 -2.70
CA GLN A 95 -0.57 -17.77 -3.80
C GLN A 95 -2.10 -17.80 -3.75
N ALA A 96 -2.69 -17.93 -2.57
CA ALA A 96 -4.14 -17.87 -2.39
C ALA A 96 -4.70 -16.49 -2.76
N LEU A 97 -4.00 -15.42 -2.37
CA LEU A 97 -4.34 -14.03 -2.73
C LEU A 97 -4.30 -13.82 -4.25
N GLU A 98 -3.21 -14.25 -4.90
CA GLU A 98 -3.02 -14.14 -6.35
C GLU A 98 -4.08 -14.94 -7.12
N LYS A 99 -4.44 -16.13 -6.63
CA LYS A 99 -5.51 -16.95 -7.21
C LYS A 99 -6.87 -16.27 -7.07
N SER A 100 -7.21 -15.78 -5.88
CA SER A 100 -8.45 -15.03 -5.65
C SER A 100 -8.57 -13.78 -6.53
N PHE A 101 -7.44 -13.13 -6.82
CA PHE A 101 -7.41 -11.96 -7.69
C PHE A 101 -7.59 -12.31 -9.17
N ARG A 102 -7.04 -13.43 -9.65
CA ARG A 102 -7.24 -13.89 -11.05
C ARG A 102 -8.66 -14.41 -11.31
N ASP A 103 -9.30 -14.97 -10.30
CA ASP A 103 -10.63 -15.60 -10.42
C ASP A 103 -11.79 -14.59 -10.25
N SER A 104 -11.51 -13.30 -9.92
CA SER A 104 -12.49 -12.20 -9.77
C SER A 104 -12.60 -11.34 -11.02
#